data_AF-A0A9P9FVG1-F1
#
_entry.id   AF-A0A9P9FVG1-F1
#
_cell.length_a   1.000
_cell.length_b   1.000
_cell.length_c   1.000
_cell.angle_alpha   90.00
_cell.angle_beta   90.00
_cell.angle_gamma   90.00
#
_symmetry.space_group_name_H-M   'P 1'
#
loop_
_entity.id
_entity.type
_entity.pdbx_description
1 polymer ?
#
loop_
_entity_poly.entity_id
_entity_poly.type
_entity_poly.pdbx_seq_one_letter_code
_entity_poly.pdbx_strand_id
1 'polypeptide(L)'
;MPTYFSSSSSQSYQSSSTRDGRTNMQSFSKQVESNPDGTNVRTAYQDNNNPVQYSDRQYTSDGRLVSSNSQDASRRIEDVSDSDADRRYKEAIEDEYAKREGGS
;
A
#
# COMPACT_ATOMS: atom_id res chain seq x y z
N MET A 1 28.31 15.66 -24.71
CA MET A 1 27.01 14.97 -24.85
C MET A 1 26.34 14.98 -23.48
N PRO A 2 25.16 15.60 -23.30
CA PRO A 2 24.45 15.51 -22.02
C PRO A 2 23.98 14.07 -21.78
N THR A 3 24.29 13.52 -20.61
CA THR A 3 23.82 12.22 -20.15
C THR A 3 22.50 12.42 -19.42
N TYR A 4 21.39 11.98 -20.01
CA TYR A 4 20.09 11.98 -19.35
C TYR A 4 19.99 10.73 -18.46
N PHE A 5 19.69 10.92 -17.18
CA PHE A 5 19.50 9.83 -16.23
C PHE A 5 18.01 9.55 -16.10
N SER A 6 17.61 8.35 -16.54
CA SER A 6 16.27 7.81 -16.32
C SER A 6 16.37 6.62 -15.37
N SER A 7 15.46 6.52 -14.42
CA SER A 7 15.38 5.40 -13.48
C SER A 7 13.98 4.84 -13.42
N SER A 8 13.86 3.53 -13.29
CA SER A 8 12.57 2.87 -13.09
C SER A 8 12.69 1.88 -11.94
N SER A 9 11.63 1.78 -11.14
CA SER A 9 11.52 0.82 -10.05
C SER A 9 10.10 0.31 -9.94
N SER A 10 9.96 -0.95 -9.57
CA SER A 10 8.67 -1.60 -9.39
C SER A 10 8.65 -2.39 -8.10
N GLN A 11 7.55 -2.32 -7.37
CA GLN A 11 7.31 -3.06 -6.13
C GLN A 11 5.93 -3.70 -6.23
N SER A 12 5.81 -4.95 -5.78
CA SER A 12 4.54 -5.66 -5.78
C SER A 12 4.40 -6.51 -4.54
N TYR A 13 3.20 -6.52 -3.96
CA TYR A 13 2.84 -7.28 -2.79
C TYR A 13 1.57 -8.07 -3.07
N GLN A 14 1.53 -9.30 -2.60
CA GLN A 14 0.34 -10.13 -2.64
C GLN A 14 0.16 -10.74 -1.25
N SER A 15 -1.04 -10.63 -0.71
CA SER A 15 -1.42 -11.27 0.53
C SER A 15 -2.66 -12.11 0.30
N SER A 16 -2.69 -13.28 0.90
CA SER A 16 -3.86 -14.13 0.91
C SER A 16 -4.10 -14.64 2.32
N SER A 17 -5.37 -14.68 2.71
CA SER A 17 -5.80 -15.23 3.99
C SER A 17 -7.00 -16.12 3.75
N THR A 18 -6.98 -17.30 4.36
CA THR A 18 -8.09 -18.25 4.26
C THR A 18 -8.67 -18.45 5.66
N ARG A 19 -9.96 -18.19 5.80
CA ARG A 19 -10.69 -18.41 7.05
C ARG A 19 -12.04 -19.04 6.74
N ASP A 20 -12.37 -20.12 7.45
CA ASP A 20 -13.63 -20.86 7.31
C ASP A 20 -13.94 -21.24 5.84
N GLY A 21 -12.91 -21.67 5.09
CA GLY A 21 -13.04 -22.07 3.69
C GLY A 21 -13.20 -20.92 2.68
N ARG A 22 -13.19 -19.66 3.13
CA ARG A 22 -13.18 -18.48 2.27
C ARG A 22 -11.77 -17.93 2.16
N THR A 23 -11.28 -17.78 0.94
CA THR A 23 -10.00 -17.13 0.66
C THR A 23 -10.24 -15.68 0.30
N ASN A 24 -9.57 -14.76 1.00
CA ASN A 24 -9.43 -13.36 0.61
C ASN A 24 -8.03 -13.18 0.04
N MET A 25 -7.95 -12.53 -1.12
CA MET A 25 -6.69 -12.22 -1.79
C MET A 25 -6.64 -10.73 -2.08
N GLN A 26 -5.52 -10.11 -1.72
CA GLN A 26 -5.23 -8.72 -2.02
C GLN A 26 -3.91 -8.67 -2.79
N SER A 27 -3.87 -7.87 -3.85
CA SER A 27 -2.65 -7.58 -4.57
C SER A 27 -2.47 -6.08 -4.75
N PHE A 28 -1.21 -5.66 -4.64
CA PHE A 28 -0.77 -4.29 -4.78
C PHE A 28 0.45 -4.28 -5.69
N SER A 29 0.51 -3.36 -6.63
CA SER A 29 1.72 -3.08 -7.38
C SER A 29 1.92 -1.58 -7.55
N LYS A 30 3.17 -1.15 -7.48
CA LYS A 30 3.59 0.24 -7.63
C LYS A 30 4.78 0.27 -8.58
N GLN A 31 4.68 1.09 -9.62
CA GLN A 31 5.74 1.36 -10.56
C GLN A 31 6.07 2.85 -10.50
N VAL A 32 7.34 3.17 -10.38
CA VAL A 32 7.87 4.53 -10.35
C VAL A 32 8.87 4.66 -11.48
N GLU A 33 8.66 5.63 -12.35
CA GLU A 33 9.55 5.96 -13.44
C GLU A 33 9.95 7.43 -13.31
N SER A 34 11.25 7.70 -13.21
CA SER A 34 11.78 9.06 -13.10
C SER A 34 12.64 9.38 -14.31
N ASN A 35 12.27 10.43 -15.00
CA ASN A 35 12.93 10.99 -16.16
C ASN A 35 13.34 12.44 -15.85
N PRO A 36 14.20 13.06 -16.66
CA PRO A 36 14.61 14.47 -16.47
C PRO A 36 13.43 15.45 -16.39
N ASP A 37 12.31 15.13 -17.05
CA ASP A 37 11.11 15.96 -17.07
C ASP A 37 10.22 15.76 -15.83
N GLY A 38 10.44 14.71 -15.04
CA GLY A 38 9.65 14.41 -13.86
C GLY A 38 9.53 12.92 -13.52
N THR A 39 8.66 12.61 -12.55
CA THR A 39 8.43 11.25 -12.05
C THR A 39 6.99 10.83 -12.27
N ASN A 40 6.77 9.68 -12.89
CA ASN A 40 5.47 9.04 -13.04
C ASN A 40 5.35 7.88 -12.04
N VAL A 41 4.24 7.83 -11.31
CA VAL A 41 3.92 6.79 -10.33
C VAL A 41 2.61 6.14 -10.72
N ARG A 42 2.67 4.87 -11.12
CA ARG A 42 1.51 4.05 -11.42
C ARG A 42 1.30 3.04 -10.30
N THR A 43 0.09 3.00 -9.76
CA THR A 43 -0.29 2.04 -8.70
C THR A 43 -1.47 1.21 -9.18
N ALA A 44 -1.43 -0.10 -8.95
CA ALA A 44 -2.55 -1.00 -9.15
C ALA A 44 -2.92 -1.69 -7.82
N TYR A 45 -4.21 -1.77 -7.54
CA TYR A 45 -4.74 -2.43 -6.36
C TYR A 45 -5.89 -3.37 -6.75
N GLN A 46 -5.86 -4.60 -6.26
CA GLN A 46 -6.91 -5.59 -6.51
C GLN A 46 -7.27 -6.31 -5.22
N ASP A 47 -8.57 -6.53 -5.02
CA ASP A 47 -9.13 -7.32 -3.94
C ASP A 47 -10.08 -8.37 -4.53
N ASN A 48 -10.33 -9.47 -3.82
CA ASN A 48 -10.92 -10.70 -4.37
C ASN A 48 -12.32 -10.52 -4.97
N ASN A 49 -13.00 -9.41 -4.66
CA ASN A 49 -14.35 -9.09 -5.12
C ASN A 49 -14.45 -7.77 -5.90
N ASN A 50 -13.33 -7.07 -6.13
CA ASN A 50 -13.34 -5.75 -6.76
C ASN A 50 -12.52 -5.75 -8.06
N PRO A 51 -12.95 -5.01 -9.09
CA PRO A 51 -12.12 -4.81 -10.27
C PRO A 51 -10.82 -4.12 -9.87
N VAL A 52 -9.75 -4.42 -10.61
CA VAL A 52 -8.46 -3.79 -10.38
C VAL A 52 -8.57 -2.27 -10.53
N GLN A 53 -8.08 -1.55 -9.53
CA GLN A 53 -8.07 -0.08 -9.51
C GLN A 53 -6.68 0.40 -9.93
N TYR A 54 -6.64 1.31 -10.89
CA TYR A 54 -5.40 1.95 -11.33
C TYR A 54 -5.38 3.42 -10.88
N SER A 55 -4.24 3.86 -10.38
CA SER A 55 -3.94 5.27 -10.09
C SER A 55 -2.67 5.66 -10.83
N ASP A 56 -2.72 6.78 -11.56
CA ASP A 56 -1.56 7.38 -12.22
C ASP A 56 -1.32 8.76 -11.62
N ARG A 57 -0.08 9.02 -11.19
CA ARG A 57 0.34 10.28 -10.58
C ARG A 57 1.61 10.75 -11.24
N GLN A 58 1.58 11.97 -11.76
CA GLN A 58 2.74 12.58 -12.40
C GLN A 58 3.28 13.68 -11.51
N TYR A 59 4.58 13.72 -11.36
CA TYR A 59 5.32 14.69 -10.56
C TYR A 59 6.29 15.43 -11.48
N THR A 60 6.45 16.74 -11.28
CA THR A 60 7.47 17.54 -11.96
C THR A 60 8.87 17.16 -11.47
N SER A 61 9.88 17.62 -12.19
CA SER A 61 11.28 17.54 -11.77
C SER A 61 11.55 18.14 -10.37
N ASP A 62 10.74 19.11 -9.95
CA ASP A 62 10.80 19.72 -8.62
C ASP A 62 10.07 18.91 -7.52
N GLY A 63 9.58 17.72 -7.86
CA GLY A 63 8.83 16.84 -6.96
C GLY A 63 7.39 17.29 -6.69
N ARG A 64 6.87 18.27 -7.43
CA ARG A 64 5.47 18.72 -7.27
C ARG A 64 4.54 17.85 -8.09
N LEU A 65 3.41 17.46 -7.52
CA LEU A 65 2.39 16.75 -8.29
C LEU A 65 1.91 17.67 -9.43
N VAL A 66 2.05 17.21 -10.68
CA VAL A 66 1.42 17.82 -11.85
C VAL A 66 -0.06 17.55 -11.69
N SER A 67 -0.79 18.57 -11.21
CA SER A 67 -2.22 18.58 -10.92
C SER A 67 -2.99 17.46 -11.62
N SER A 68 -3.21 16.34 -10.92
CA SER A 68 -4.16 15.35 -11.38
C SER A 68 -5.55 15.97 -11.26
N ASN A 69 -6.33 15.94 -12.34
CA ASN A 69 -7.70 16.45 -12.36
C ASN A 69 -8.44 16.05 -11.07
N SER A 70 -9.09 17.04 -10.48
CA SER A 70 -9.63 17.15 -9.12
C SER A 70 -10.57 16.04 -8.63
N GLN A 71 -10.10 14.79 -8.57
CA GLN A 71 -10.82 13.65 -7.98
C GLN A 71 -9.96 12.73 -7.11
N ASP A 72 -8.62 12.84 -7.15
CA ASP A 72 -7.71 11.92 -6.42
C ASP A 72 -7.18 12.49 -5.09
N ALA A 73 -7.51 13.74 -4.74
CA ALA A 73 -7.13 14.33 -3.45
C ALA A 73 -7.77 13.63 -2.24
N SER A 74 -8.82 12.82 -2.47
CA SER A 74 -9.50 12.00 -1.45
C SER A 74 -8.92 10.59 -1.30
N ARG A 75 -7.88 10.22 -2.07
CA ARG A 75 -7.22 8.90 -1.99
C ARG A 75 -5.72 9.04 -1.68
N ARG A 76 -5.36 9.98 -0.79
CA ARG A 76 -4.10 9.86 -0.05
C ARG A 76 -4.12 8.46 0.57
N ILE A 77 -3.17 7.63 0.17
CA ILE A 77 -2.85 6.41 0.91
C ILE A 77 -2.47 6.94 2.30
N GLU A 78 -3.39 6.82 3.26
CA GLU A 78 -3.02 6.97 4.65
C GLU A 78 -1.91 5.96 4.89
N ASP A 79 -0.78 6.47 5.36
CA ASP A 79 0.22 5.61 5.98
C ASP A 79 -0.48 5.01 7.20
N VAL A 80 -1.09 3.83 7.02
CA VAL A 80 -1.61 2.96 8.08
C VAL A 80 -0.41 2.46 8.85
N SER A 81 0.22 3.40 9.55
CA SER A 81 1.21 3.18 10.59
C SER A 81 0.46 2.55 11.77
N ASP A 82 0.19 1.25 11.65
CA ASP A 82 0.64 0.23 12.60
C ASP A 82 0.63 0.62 14.08
N SER A 83 -0.44 1.22 14.58
CA SER A 83 -0.50 1.71 15.98
C SER A 83 -1.74 1.27 16.76
N ASP A 84 -2.88 1.06 16.11
CA ASP A 84 -4.11 0.66 16.82
C ASP A 84 -4.52 -0.80 16.64
N ALA A 85 -4.27 -1.39 15.47
CA ALA A 85 -4.64 -2.78 15.20
C ALA A 85 -3.70 -3.77 15.92
N ASP A 86 -2.39 -3.52 15.90
CA ASP A 86 -1.38 -4.40 16.50
C ASP A 86 -1.45 -4.40 18.04
N ARG A 87 -1.75 -3.25 18.65
CA ARG A 87 -1.98 -3.12 20.09
C ARG A 87 -3.16 -3.96 20.57
N ARG A 88 -4.30 -3.91 19.88
CA ARG A 88 -5.48 -4.72 20.24
C ARG A 88 -5.26 -6.21 19.98
N TYR A 89 -4.47 -6.55 18.97
CA TYR A 89 -4.14 -7.95 18.67
C TYR A 89 -3.21 -8.55 19.74
N LYS A 90 -2.23 -7.77 20.24
CA LYS A 90 -1.30 -8.20 21.29
C LYS A 90 -1.98 -8.39 22.65
N GLU A 91 -2.86 -7.46 23.04
CA GLU A 91 -3.60 -7.52 24.31
C GLU A 91 -4.57 -8.71 24.35
N ALA A 92 -5.21 -9.04 23.22
CA ALA A 92 -6.10 -10.20 23.12
C ALA A 92 -5.37 -11.55 23.22
N ILE A 93 -4.07 -11.61 22.86
CA ILE A 93 -3.27 -12.83 22.95
C ILE A 93 -2.72 -13.05 24.37
N GLU A 94 -2.42 -11.98 25.12
CA GLU A 94 -1.93 -12.08 26.50
C GLU A 94 -3.02 -12.53 27.49
N ASP A 95 -4.28 -12.10 27.29
CA ASP A 95 -5.41 -12.45 28.17
C ASP A 95 -5.78 -13.94 28.11
N GLU A 96 -5.51 -14.61 26.99
CA GLU A 96 -5.77 -16.05 26.83
C GLU A 96 -4.73 -16.92 27.54
N TYR A 97 -3.50 -16.43 27.71
CA TYR A 97 -2.41 -17.17 28.39
C TYR A 97 -2.53 -17.11 29.92
N ALA A 98 -3.01 -15.99 30.47
CA ALA A 98 -3.22 -15.82 31.91
C ALA A 98 -4.28 -16.79 32.49
N LYS A 99 -5.23 -17.24 31.66
CA LYS A 99 -6.32 -18.14 32.10
C LYS A 99 -5.88 -19.60 32.26
N ARG A 100 -4.69 -19.98 31.77
CA ARG A 100 -4.25 -21.38 31.71
C ARG A 100 -3.04 -21.73 32.60
N GLU A 101 -2.17 -20.80 32.99
CA GLU A 101 -0.95 -21.15 33.78
C GLU A 101 -0.69 -20.29 35.05
N GLY A 102 -1.74 -19.93 35.81
CA GLY A 102 -1.63 -19.58 37.23
C GLY A 102 -1.81 -18.09 37.56
N GLY A 103 -2.39 -17.69 38.68
CA GLY A 103 -2.94 -18.43 39.81
C GLY A 103 -3.27 -17.45 40.94
N SER A 104 -4.56 -17.36 41.28
CA SER A 104 -5.07 -17.24 42.65
C SER A 104 -6.51 -17.73 42.69
#